data_AF-A0A3T2HEG3-F1
#
_entry.id   AF-A0A3T2HEG3-F1
#
_cell.length_a   1.000
_cell.length_b   1.000
_cell.length_c   1.000
_cell.angle_alpha   90.00
_cell.angle_beta   90.00
_cell.angle_gamma   90.00
#
_symmetry.space_group_name_H-M   'P 1'
#
loop_
_entity.id
_entity.type
_entity.pdbx_description
1 polymer ?
#
loop_
_entity_poly.entity_id
_entity_poly.type
_entity_poly.pdbx_seq_one_letter_code
_entity_poly.pdbx_strand_id
1 'polypeptide(L)'
;MVAIPMRSSLRPYMKNQRHLFPYKVYEKEDGNEALKALDFSKLTIIDEKYIDKSTTYFFQDDAERSYYLENFDRISTLIKNYINSYIRMCETIKKGEGISISYKKMFRYSTLRNFHEELGISISKEEIINCLNQ
;
A
#
# COMPACT_ATOMS: atom_id res chain seq x y z
N MET A 1 -4.11 14.09 1.14
CA MET A 1 -3.52 13.45 -0.05
C MET A 1 -3.06 12.03 0.29
N VAL A 2 -2.82 11.15 -0.69
CA VAL A 2 -2.23 9.82 -0.46
C VAL A 2 -0.78 9.80 -0.96
N ALA A 3 0.13 9.35 -0.11
CA ALA A 3 1.53 9.07 -0.46
C ALA A 3 1.79 7.57 -0.38
N ILE A 4 2.60 7.04 -1.30
CA ILE A 4 2.90 5.61 -1.39
C ILE A 4 4.40 5.42 -1.43
N PRO A 5 4.96 4.60 -0.52
CA PRO A 5 6.38 4.37 -0.52
C PRO A 5 6.78 3.47 -1.69
N MET A 6 7.86 3.88 -2.37
CA MET A 6 8.63 3.00 -3.22
C MET A 6 9.52 2.11 -2.36
N ARG A 7 9.55 0.82 -2.67
CA ARG A 7 10.37 -0.19 -1.99
C ARG A 7 11.30 -0.81 -3.01
N SER A 8 12.60 -0.82 -2.75
CA SER A 8 13.62 -1.39 -3.65
C SER A 8 14.07 -2.80 -3.28
N SER A 9 13.78 -3.27 -2.06
CA SER A 9 14.31 -4.55 -1.54
C SER A 9 13.20 -5.52 -1.12
N LEU A 10 12.12 -5.59 -1.89
CA LEU A 10 11.08 -6.60 -1.66
C LEU A 10 11.55 -7.97 -2.18
N ARG A 11 10.99 -9.05 -1.65
CA ARG A 11 11.33 -10.40 -2.12
C ARG A 11 10.68 -10.65 -3.49
N PRO A 12 11.38 -11.25 -4.48
CA PRO A 12 10.86 -11.44 -5.84
C PRO A 12 9.51 -12.15 -5.92
N TYR A 13 9.29 -13.17 -5.07
CA TYR A 13 8.01 -13.91 -5.04
C TYR A 13 6.80 -13.03 -4.68
N MET A 14 7.03 -11.83 -4.12
CA MET A 14 5.96 -10.89 -3.79
C MET A 14 5.39 -10.17 -5.02
N LYS A 15 5.97 -10.32 -6.22
CA LYS A 15 5.55 -9.61 -7.45
C LYS A 15 4.04 -9.64 -7.73
N ASN A 16 3.38 -10.73 -7.35
CA ASN A 16 1.94 -10.94 -7.59
C ASN A 16 1.04 -10.58 -6.39
N GLN A 17 1.60 -9.97 -5.34
CA GLN A 17 0.81 -9.52 -4.20
C GLN A 17 -0.09 -8.35 -4.58
N ARG A 18 -1.38 -8.45 -4.23
CA ARG A 18 -2.40 -7.47 -4.62
C ARG A 18 -2.18 -6.04 -4.07
N HIS A 19 -1.38 -5.90 -3.02
CA HIS A 19 -1.03 -4.61 -2.43
C HIS A 19 0.23 -4.00 -3.04
N LEU A 20 0.83 -4.63 -4.06
CA LEU A 20 2.02 -4.12 -4.74
C LEU A 20 1.71 -3.72 -6.18
N PHE A 21 2.36 -2.65 -6.62
CA PHE A 21 2.47 -2.32 -8.04
C PHE A 21 3.93 -2.52 -8.47
N PRO A 22 4.27 -3.69 -9.04
CA PRO A 22 5.65 -4.06 -9.32
C PRO A 22 6.23 -3.27 -10.49
N TYR A 23 7.49 -2.86 -10.37
CA TYR A 23 8.27 -2.29 -11.48
C TYR A 23 9.22 -3.33 -12.07
N LYS A 24 10.30 -3.70 -11.36
CA LYS A 24 11.29 -4.68 -11.86
C LYS A 24 11.84 -5.57 -10.77
N VAL A 25 12.21 -6.80 -11.17
CA VAL A 25 13.12 -7.65 -10.38
C VAL A 25 14.53 -7.40 -10.89
N TYR A 26 15.50 -7.27 -9.98
CA TYR A 26 16.90 -7.02 -10.30
C TYR A 26 17.81 -7.77 -9.33
N GLU A 27 19.05 -8.02 -9.75
CA GLU A 27 20.10 -8.60 -8.91
C GLU A 27 20.81 -7.49 -8.12
N LYS A 28 20.96 -7.69 -6.81
CA LYS A 28 21.72 -6.81 -5.92
C LYS A 28 23.22 -7.12 -5.99
N GLU A 29 24.03 -6.24 -5.41
CA GLU A 29 25.48 -6.42 -5.28
C GLU A 29 25.88 -7.70 -4.52
N ASP A 30 25.02 -8.21 -3.63
CA ASP A 30 25.24 -9.43 -2.87
C ASP A 30 24.80 -10.72 -3.61
N GLY A 31 24.42 -10.61 -4.89
CA GLY A 31 23.94 -11.71 -5.73
C GLY A 31 22.48 -12.13 -5.44
N ASN A 32 21.80 -11.50 -4.48
CA ASN A 32 20.40 -11.81 -4.20
C ASN A 32 19.46 -11.01 -5.11
N GLU A 33 18.36 -11.61 -5.52
CA GLU A 33 17.32 -10.92 -6.28
C GLU A 33 16.42 -10.05 -5.39
N ALA A 34 15.98 -8.93 -5.95
CA ALA A 34 15.13 -7.94 -5.30
C ALA A 34 14.03 -7.43 -6.23
N LEU A 35 12.86 -7.17 -5.67
CA LEU A 35 11.75 -6.52 -6.36
C LEU A 35 11.68 -5.04 -5.95
N LYS A 36 11.63 -4.18 -6.97
CA LYS A 36 11.25 -2.77 -6.83
C LYS A 36 9.75 -2.61 -7.14
N ALA A 37 9.00 -1.99 -6.23
CA ALA A 37 7.56 -1.79 -6.37
C ALA A 37 7.04 -0.63 -5.51
N LEU A 38 5.86 -0.11 -5.85
CA LEU A 38 5.04 0.69 -4.94
C LEU A 38 4.28 -0.24 -3.99
N ASP A 39 4.26 0.08 -2.70
CA ASP A 39 3.64 -0.74 -1.65
C ASP A 39 2.42 -0.05 -1.02
N PHE A 40 1.22 -0.42 -1.49
CA PHE A 40 -0.05 0.13 -1.00
C PHE A 40 -0.34 -0.27 0.45
N SER A 41 0.26 -1.36 0.96
CA SER A 41 0.09 -1.73 2.37
C SER A 41 0.75 -0.72 3.33
N LYS A 42 1.61 0.14 2.80
CA LYS A 42 2.33 1.18 3.55
C LYS A 42 1.95 2.59 3.11
N LEU A 43 0.81 2.74 2.42
CA LEU A 43 0.34 4.05 1.99
C LEU A 43 -0.02 4.93 3.19
N THR A 44 0.16 6.23 3.05
CA THR A 44 -0.06 7.22 4.11
C THR A 44 -1.05 8.27 3.62
N ILE A 45 -2.01 8.63 4.47
CA ILE A 45 -2.81 9.84 4.26
C ILE A 45 -2.05 10.99 4.90
N ILE A 46 -1.70 12.00 4.09
CA ILE A 46 -0.84 13.11 4.50
C ILE A 46 -1.42 14.44 4.01
N ASP A 47 -1.36 15.44 4.89
CA ASP A 47 -1.63 16.83 4.52
C ASP A 47 -0.44 17.42 3.77
N GLU A 48 -0.75 18.27 2.79
CA GLU A 48 0.25 18.91 1.95
C GLU A 48 1.28 19.73 2.75
N LYS A 49 0.89 20.28 3.91
CA LYS A 49 1.78 21.03 4.81
C LYS A 49 2.93 20.20 5.40
N TYR A 50 2.80 18.87 5.42
CA TYR A 50 3.82 17.95 5.93
C TYR A 50 4.77 17.45 4.83
N ILE A 51 4.63 17.97 3.61
CA ILE A 51 5.45 17.55 2.47
C ILE A 51 6.56 18.57 2.29
N ASP A 52 7.79 18.07 2.39
CA ASP A 52 8.95 18.85 1.98
C ASP A 52 8.95 18.99 0.44
N LYS A 53 8.60 20.19 -0.02
CA LYS A 53 8.66 20.58 -1.43
C LYS A 53 9.99 21.22 -1.82
N SER A 54 10.89 21.46 -0.86
CA SER A 54 12.20 22.05 -1.12
C SER A 54 13.16 21.03 -1.72
N THR A 55 12.99 19.75 -1.38
CA THR A 55 13.78 18.65 -1.92
C THR A 55 13.06 17.99 -3.09
N THR A 56 13.64 18.06 -4.29
CA THR A 56 13.14 17.28 -5.43
C THR A 56 13.63 15.84 -5.30
N TYR A 57 12.73 14.87 -5.28
CA TYR A 57 13.11 13.46 -5.39
C TYR A 57 13.64 13.17 -6.80
N PHE A 58 14.93 12.81 -6.89
CA PHE A 58 15.52 12.37 -8.14
C PHE A 58 15.40 10.85 -8.27
N PHE A 59 14.68 10.41 -9.30
CA PHE A 59 14.72 9.01 -9.70
C PHE A 59 16.12 8.69 -10.20
N GLN A 60 16.72 7.62 -9.69
CA GLN A 60 18.01 7.13 -10.19
C GLN A 60 17.88 6.48 -11.58
N ASP A 61 16.65 6.16 -12.00
CA ASP A 61 16.31 5.43 -13.21
C ASP A 61 15.14 6.16 -13.90
N ASP A 62 15.42 6.85 -15.01
CA ASP A 62 14.40 7.57 -15.78
C ASP A 62 13.36 6.63 -16.38
N ALA A 63 13.70 5.35 -16.61
CA ALA A 63 12.75 4.36 -17.07
C ALA A 63 11.74 4.00 -15.96
N GLU A 64 12.17 4.00 -14.69
CA GLU A 64 11.25 3.83 -13.57
C GLU A 64 10.29 5.01 -13.44
N ARG A 65 10.81 6.24 -13.57
CA ARG A 65 9.98 7.45 -13.55
C ARG A 65 8.93 7.38 -14.66
N SER A 66 9.35 7.10 -15.88
CA SER A 66 8.45 7.01 -17.05
C SER A 66 7.41 5.91 -16.85
N TYR A 67 7.83 4.74 -16.35
CA TYR A 67 6.92 3.63 -16.05
C TYR A 67 5.79 4.01 -15.10
N TYR A 68 6.09 4.68 -13.98
CA TYR A 68 5.05 5.08 -13.03
C TYR A 68 4.16 6.22 -13.56
N LEU A 69 4.73 7.17 -14.33
CA LEU A 69 3.95 8.25 -14.95
C LEU A 69 2.99 7.72 -16.02
N GLU A 70 3.46 6.83 -16.89
CA GLU A 70 2.64 6.19 -17.93
C GLU A 70 1.52 5.32 -17.35
N ASN A 71 1.74 4.75 -16.15
CA ASN A 71 0.77 3.92 -15.45
C ASN A 71 -0.03 4.68 -14.38
N PHE A 72 0.05 6.01 -14.32
CA PHE A 72 -0.51 6.81 -13.23
C PHE A 72 -2.00 6.54 -12.99
N ASP A 73 -2.82 6.53 -14.05
CA ASP A 73 -4.27 6.31 -13.92
C ASP A 73 -4.61 4.92 -13.40
N ARG A 74 -3.86 3.91 -13.85
CA ARG A 74 -3.98 2.54 -13.36
C ARG A 74 -3.59 2.46 -11.88
N ILE A 75 -2.48 3.07 -11.49
CA ILE A 75 -2.02 3.15 -10.10
C ILE A 75 -3.10 3.82 -9.24
N SER A 76 -3.58 5.00 -9.66
CA SER A 76 -4.65 5.76 -8.99
C SER A 76 -5.91 4.93 -8.77
N THR A 77 -6.34 4.18 -9.79
CA THR A 77 -7.49 3.28 -9.71
C THR A 77 -7.27 2.15 -8.71
N LEU A 78 -6.10 1.50 -8.74
CA LEU A 78 -5.77 0.43 -7.81
C LEU A 78 -5.69 0.91 -6.36
N ILE A 79 -5.19 2.12 -6.13
CA ILE A 79 -5.16 2.74 -4.80
C ILE A 79 -6.58 2.95 -4.27
N LYS A 80 -7.46 3.56 -5.09
CA LYS A 80 -8.87 3.76 -4.74
C LYS A 80 -9.53 2.42 -4.41
N ASN A 81 -9.29 1.39 -5.21
CA ASN A 81 -9.81 0.04 -4.98
C ASN A 81 -9.27 -0.59 -3.70
N TYR A 82 -7.99 -0.40 -3.38
CA TYR A 82 -7.36 -0.90 -2.16
C TYR A 82 -7.99 -0.24 -0.92
N ILE A 83 -8.13 1.09 -0.91
CA ILE A 83 -8.76 1.86 0.17
C ILE A 83 -10.24 1.46 0.33
N ASN A 84 -11.02 1.43 -0.76
CA ASN A 84 -12.43 1.03 -0.70
C ASN A 84 -12.62 -0.41 -0.22
N SER A 85 -11.70 -1.31 -0.56
CA SER A 85 -11.73 -2.68 -0.05
C SER A 85 -11.41 -2.74 1.43
N TYR A 86 -10.51 -1.90 1.93
CA TYR A 86 -10.25 -1.76 3.36
C TYR A 86 -11.49 -1.25 4.12
N ILE A 87 -12.11 -0.16 3.64
CA ILE A 87 -13.33 0.41 4.24
C ILE A 87 -14.43 -0.65 4.31
N ARG A 88 -14.68 -1.38 3.20
CA ARG A 88 -15.68 -2.46 3.17
C ARG A 88 -15.37 -3.56 4.17
N MET A 89 -14.10 -3.97 4.31
CA MET A 89 -13.70 -4.96 5.30
C MET A 89 -13.98 -4.45 6.73
N CYS A 90 -13.68 -3.19 7.04
CA CYS A 90 -13.98 -2.58 8.33
C CYS A 90 -15.49 -2.59 8.63
N GLU A 91 -16.33 -2.25 7.65
CA GLU A 91 -17.78 -2.30 7.80
C GLU A 91 -18.31 -3.73 7.99
N THR A 92 -17.75 -4.72 7.31
CA THR A 92 -18.06 -6.15 7.54
C THR A 92 -17.72 -6.56 8.97
N ILE A 93 -16.53 -6.22 9.47
CA ILE A 93 -16.12 -6.54 10.84
C ILE A 93 -17.05 -5.85 11.86
N LYS A 94 -17.40 -4.58 11.61
CA LYS A 94 -18.32 -3.81 12.47
C LYS A 94 -19.70 -4.45 12.60
N LYS A 95 -20.17 -5.15 11.57
CA LYS A 95 -21.42 -5.91 11.59
C LYS A 95 -21.31 -7.26 12.30
N GLY A 96 -20.13 -7.63 12.80
CA GLY A 96 -19.85 -8.94 13.39
C GLY A 96 -19.72 -10.06 12.35
N GLU A 97 -19.53 -9.71 11.08
CA GLU A 97 -19.39 -10.67 10.00
C GLU A 97 -17.92 -11.13 9.87
N GLY A 98 -17.74 -12.41 9.52
CA GLY A 98 -16.41 -12.97 9.26
C GLY A 98 -15.78 -12.41 7.98
N ILE A 99 -14.47 -12.13 8.03
CA ILE A 99 -13.68 -11.75 6.85
C ILE A 99 -12.91 -12.92 6.27
N SER A 100 -12.73 -12.94 4.95
CA SER A 100 -11.98 -14.00 4.28
C SER A 100 -10.49 -13.96 4.60
N ILE A 101 -9.82 -15.11 4.48
CA ILE A 101 -8.36 -15.23 4.63
C ILE A 101 -7.63 -14.28 3.66
N SER A 102 -8.22 -14.01 2.48
CA SER A 102 -7.63 -13.09 1.51
C SER A 102 -7.59 -11.65 2.04
N TYR A 103 -8.65 -11.19 2.70
CA TYR A 103 -8.69 -9.88 3.37
C TYR A 103 -7.66 -9.82 4.49
N LYS A 104 -7.60 -10.85 5.34
CA LYS A 104 -6.61 -10.94 6.42
C LYS A 104 -5.19 -10.76 5.90
N LYS A 105 -4.80 -11.53 4.88
CA LYS A 105 -3.47 -11.44 4.26
C LYS A 105 -3.19 -10.08 3.62
N MET A 106 -4.18 -9.49 2.94
CA MET A 106 -4.02 -8.21 2.24
C MET A 106 -3.81 -7.03 3.19
N PHE A 107 -4.50 -7.03 4.33
CA PHE A 107 -4.56 -5.88 5.23
C PHE A 107 -3.82 -6.04 6.56
N ARG A 108 -3.26 -7.24 6.86
CA ARG A 108 -2.49 -7.53 8.09
C ARG A 108 -1.49 -6.44 8.47
N TYR A 109 -0.78 -5.91 7.48
CA TYR A 109 0.26 -4.91 7.67
C TYR A 109 -0.12 -3.53 7.15
N SER A 110 -1.40 -3.33 6.82
CA SER A 110 -1.89 -2.06 6.27
C SER A 110 -1.72 -0.94 7.29
N THR A 111 -1.21 0.19 6.82
CA THR A 111 -1.13 1.46 7.56
C THR A 111 -2.46 2.19 7.63
N LEU A 112 -3.46 1.81 6.82
CA LEU A 112 -4.80 2.41 6.84
C LEU A 112 -5.49 2.34 8.21
N ARG A 113 -5.10 1.37 9.04
CA ARG A 113 -5.55 1.26 10.45
C ARG A 113 -5.20 2.45 11.33
N ASN A 114 -4.28 3.31 10.88
CA ASN A 114 -3.89 4.52 11.59
C ASN A 114 -4.67 5.75 11.09
N PHE A 115 -5.52 5.60 10.07
CA PHE A 115 -6.21 6.71 9.41
C PHE A 115 -7.72 6.50 9.38
N HIS A 116 -8.29 5.91 10.45
CA HIS A 116 -9.71 5.62 10.50
C HIS A 116 -10.56 6.90 10.49
N GLU A 117 -10.12 7.95 11.18
CA GLU A 117 -10.80 9.24 11.23
C GLU A 117 -10.88 9.87 9.82
N GLU A 118 -9.75 9.91 9.12
CA GLU A 118 -9.64 10.46 7.76
C GLU A 118 -10.42 9.63 6.74
N LEU A 119 -10.64 8.35 7.02
CA LEU A 119 -11.41 7.43 6.18
C LEU A 119 -12.89 7.34 6.56
N GLY A 120 -13.33 8.01 7.63
CA GLY A 120 -14.71 7.92 8.13
C GLY A 120 -15.07 6.54 8.68
N ILE A 121 -14.09 5.79 9.19
CA ILE A 121 -14.25 4.46 9.76
C ILE A 121 -14.48 4.57 11.27
N SER A 122 -15.58 4.01 11.77
CA SER A 122 -15.95 4.13 13.19
C SER A 122 -15.49 2.97 14.07
N ILE A 123 -15.08 1.83 13.49
CA ILE A 123 -14.60 0.68 14.27
C ILE A 123 -13.20 0.95 14.81
N SER A 124 -12.88 0.47 16.01
CA SER A 124 -11.57 0.71 16.60
C SER A 124 -10.45 -0.02 15.85
N LYS A 125 -9.24 0.52 15.98
CA LYS A 125 -8.03 -0.10 15.42
C LYS A 125 -7.77 -1.47 16.05
N GLU A 126 -8.03 -1.61 17.35
CA GLU A 126 -7.83 -2.82 18.14
C GLU A 126 -8.73 -3.96 17.65
N GLU A 127 -10.01 -3.67 17.39
CA GLU A 127 -10.95 -4.64 16.81
C GLU A 127 -10.45 -5.15 15.45
N ILE A 128 -9.99 -4.25 14.57
CA ILE A 128 -9.43 -4.63 13.28
C ILE A 128 -8.18 -5.52 13.45
N ILE A 129 -7.26 -5.13 14.34
CA ILE A 129 -6.03 -5.90 14.59
C ILE A 129 -6.35 -7.30 15.10
N ASN A 130 -7.30 -7.42 16.03
CA ASN A 130 -7.73 -8.71 16.57
C ASN A 130 -8.29 -9.62 15.46
N CYS A 131 -9.13 -9.09 14.57
CA CYS A 131 -9.68 -9.85 13.45
C CYS A 131 -8.62 -10.25 12.40
N LEU A 132 -7.60 -9.42 12.17
CA LEU A 132 -6.56 -9.68 11.18
C LEU A 132 -5.48 -10.66 11.64
N ASN A 133 -5.29 -10.81 12.96
CA ASN A 133 -4.26 -11.65 13.56
C ASN A 133 -4.74 -13.05 13.98
N GLN A 134 -6.07 -13.26 14.04
CA GLN A 134 -6.69 -14.58 14.15
C GLN A 134 -6.61 -15.36 12.84
#